data_AF-A0A2W6C8P6-F1
#
_entry.id   AF-A0A2W6C8P6-F1
#
_cell.length_a   1.000
_cell.length_b   1.000
_cell.length_c   1.000
_cell.angle_alpha   90.00
_cell.angle_beta   90.00
_cell.angle_gamma   90.00
#
_symmetry.space_group_name_H-M   'P 1'
#
loop_
_entity.id
_entity.type
_entity.pdbx_description
1 polymer ?
#
loop_
_entity_poly.entity_id
_entity_poly.type
_entity_poly.pdbx_seq_one_letter_code
_entity_poly.pdbx_strand_id
1 'polypeptide(L)'
;MDDTAAKRIDDEIAEVCGTLNATAGRLVALIAQALESGAYAVAGIHSAEQWVAWTCGVSPGRARRLVAMARRLGELPETRAALEAGELGEDQVAVICHHTPSAYDAEAAIVAREATVGQLQRILSRYRFDEPESAQPPSAEGRPEPEEPEPEAAEPAEPEPRRVSFGFTDEGQWRLSALLPPDEAALVERALAAARQAIFGGDADSADTPAKVSWADALVALADTYLGGEGVARPHHDRHLVLFHL
;
A
#
# COMPACT_ATOMS: atom_id res chain seq x y z
N MET A 1 38.20 10.83 -26.38
CA MET A 1 37.41 9.79 -25.67
C MET A 1 36.01 10.34 -25.52
N ASP A 2 34.90 9.72 -25.91
CA ASP A 2 34.57 8.70 -26.90
C ASP A 2 33.04 8.84 -27.05
N ASP A 3 32.61 9.96 -27.64
CA ASP A 3 31.20 10.37 -27.74
C ASP A 3 30.35 9.31 -28.46
N THR A 4 30.98 8.56 -29.37
CA THR A 4 30.38 7.41 -30.07
C THR A 4 30.17 6.21 -29.16
N ALA A 5 31.11 5.89 -28.26
CA ALA A 5 30.91 4.78 -27.32
C ALA A 5 29.90 5.12 -26.22
N ALA A 6 29.87 6.36 -25.74
CA ALA A 6 28.85 6.82 -24.79
C ALA A 6 27.45 6.68 -25.41
N LYS A 7 27.26 7.19 -26.64
CA LYS A 7 25.99 7.05 -27.36
C LYS A 7 25.57 5.59 -27.55
N ARG A 8 26.51 4.70 -27.92
CA ARG A 8 26.19 3.27 -28.09
C ARG A 8 25.73 2.62 -26.78
N ILE A 9 26.33 2.99 -25.65
CA ILE A 9 25.91 2.49 -24.32
C ILE A 9 24.51 3.00 -24.00
N ASP A 10 24.22 4.27 -24.26
CA ASP A 10 22.90 4.85 -24.03
C ASP A 10 21.82 4.18 -24.91
N ASP A 11 22.12 3.95 -26.19
CA ASP A 11 21.23 3.24 -27.12
C ASP A 11 20.95 1.80 -26.64
N GLU A 12 21.99 1.07 -26.18
CA GLU A 12 21.86 -0.29 -25.65
C GLU A 12 21.06 -0.33 -24.33
N ILE A 13 21.29 0.63 -23.43
CA ILE A 13 20.50 0.78 -22.20
C ILE A 13 19.03 1.01 -22.54
N ALA A 14 18.74 1.89 -23.50
CA ALA A 14 17.36 2.19 -23.91
C ALA A 14 16.63 0.95 -24.46
N GLU A 15 17.30 0.15 -25.28
CA GLU A 15 16.74 -1.11 -25.83
C GLU A 15 16.45 -2.14 -24.72
N VAL A 16 17.40 -2.33 -23.80
CA VAL A 16 17.24 -3.24 -22.67
C VAL A 16 16.11 -2.77 -21.75
N CYS A 17 16.05 -1.47 -21.44
CA CYS A 17 14.99 -0.89 -20.63
C CYS A 17 13.61 -1.06 -21.28
N GLY A 18 13.47 -0.80 -22.58
CA GLY A 18 12.21 -1.02 -23.30
C GLY A 18 11.73 -2.48 -23.21
N THR A 19 12.65 -3.43 -23.38
CA THR A 19 12.36 -4.86 -23.25
C THR A 19 11.94 -5.24 -21.82
N LEU A 20 12.63 -4.72 -20.81
CA LEU A 20 12.29 -4.93 -19.39
C LEU A 20 10.91 -4.37 -19.05
N ASN A 21 10.60 -3.17 -19.54
CA ASN A 21 9.31 -2.51 -19.33
C ASN A 21 8.16 -3.31 -19.94
N ALA A 22 8.26 -3.70 -21.22
CA ALA A 22 7.25 -4.52 -21.88
C ALA A 22 7.06 -5.89 -21.19
N THR A 23 8.15 -6.49 -20.72
CA THR A 23 8.11 -7.75 -19.96
C THR A 23 7.42 -7.56 -18.60
N ALA A 24 7.67 -6.44 -17.92
CA ALA A 24 6.96 -6.08 -16.69
C ALA A 24 5.46 -5.87 -16.96
N GLY A 25 5.08 -5.25 -18.06
CA GLY A 25 3.69 -5.15 -18.51
C GLY A 25 3.03 -6.52 -18.66
N ARG A 26 3.69 -7.45 -19.35
CA ARG A 26 3.22 -8.84 -19.47
C ARG A 26 3.09 -9.53 -18.12
N LEU A 27 4.04 -9.34 -17.20
CA LEU A 27 3.96 -9.90 -15.85
C LEU A 27 2.72 -9.38 -15.11
N VAL A 28 2.48 -8.06 -15.14
CA VAL A 28 1.32 -7.45 -14.48
C VAL A 28 0.00 -7.95 -15.07
N ALA A 29 -0.07 -8.13 -16.40
CA ALA A 29 -1.25 -8.70 -17.06
C ALA A 29 -1.51 -10.16 -16.63
N LEU A 30 -0.47 -10.98 -16.49
CA LEU A 30 -0.60 -12.36 -15.99
C LEU A 30 -1.01 -12.39 -14.52
N ILE A 31 -0.49 -11.47 -13.70
CA ILE A 31 -0.94 -11.31 -12.31
C ILE A 31 -2.44 -10.96 -12.29
N ALA A 32 -2.90 -10.04 -13.13
CA ALA A 32 -4.32 -9.68 -13.21
C ALA A 32 -5.22 -10.89 -13.53
N GLN A 33 -4.82 -11.72 -14.49
CA GLN A 33 -5.53 -12.97 -14.82
C GLN A 33 -5.52 -13.96 -13.64
N ALA A 34 -4.43 -14.05 -12.89
CA ALA A 34 -4.35 -14.90 -11.70
C ALA A 34 -5.24 -14.38 -10.56
N LEU A 35 -5.40 -13.05 -10.43
CA LEU A 35 -6.33 -12.44 -9.47
C LEU A 35 -7.79 -12.74 -9.85
N GLU A 36 -8.15 -12.57 -11.11
CA GLU A 36 -9.52 -12.79 -11.62
C GLU A 36 -9.95 -14.27 -11.53
N SER A 37 -9.04 -15.18 -11.89
CA SER A 37 -9.30 -16.63 -11.82
C SER A 37 -9.18 -17.22 -10.41
N GLY A 38 -8.64 -16.47 -9.45
CA GLY A 38 -8.30 -16.98 -8.11
C GLY A 38 -7.13 -17.96 -8.09
N ALA A 39 -6.35 -18.07 -9.18
CA ALA A 39 -5.23 -19.02 -9.31
C ALA A 39 -4.11 -18.81 -8.27
N TYR A 40 -4.06 -17.66 -7.61
CA TYR A 40 -3.13 -17.38 -6.53
C TYR A 40 -3.45 -18.14 -5.23
N ALA A 41 -4.69 -18.61 -5.05
CA ALA A 41 -5.19 -19.22 -3.82
C ALA A 41 -4.75 -20.70 -3.66
N VAL A 42 -3.44 -20.92 -3.63
CA VAL A 42 -2.83 -22.23 -3.38
C VAL A 42 -2.58 -22.47 -1.88
N ALA A 43 -2.41 -23.74 -1.48
CA ALA A 43 -2.21 -24.10 -0.08
C ALA A 43 -0.99 -23.37 0.54
N GLY A 44 -1.17 -22.76 1.71
CA GLY A 44 -0.13 -22.02 2.43
C GLY A 44 0.04 -20.55 2.01
N ILE A 45 -0.75 -20.08 1.05
CA ILE A 45 -0.80 -18.67 0.64
C ILE A 45 -2.05 -18.01 1.23
N HIS A 46 -1.85 -16.87 1.89
CA HIS A 46 -2.88 -16.12 2.60
C HIS A 46 -3.24 -14.79 1.93
N SER A 47 -2.49 -14.37 0.90
CA SER A 47 -2.78 -13.16 0.12
C SER A 47 -2.19 -13.24 -1.28
N ALA A 48 -2.75 -12.48 -2.22
CA ALA A 48 -2.20 -12.37 -3.56
C ALA A 48 -0.80 -11.75 -3.57
N GLU A 49 -0.54 -10.80 -2.67
CA GLU A 49 0.75 -10.15 -2.49
C GLU A 49 1.81 -11.15 -2.01
N GLN A 50 1.46 -12.06 -1.10
CA GLN A 50 2.34 -13.17 -0.67
C GLN A 50 2.63 -14.12 -1.84
N TRP A 51 1.61 -14.46 -2.62
CA TRP A 51 1.77 -15.31 -3.80
C TRP A 51 2.72 -14.69 -4.82
N VAL A 52 2.52 -13.42 -5.18
CA VAL A 52 3.39 -12.68 -6.12
C VAL A 52 4.81 -12.59 -5.58
N ALA A 53 5.00 -12.27 -4.30
CA ALA A 53 6.33 -12.20 -3.70
C ALA A 53 7.09 -13.53 -3.85
N TRP A 54 6.42 -14.65 -3.55
CA TRP A 54 6.99 -15.99 -3.65
C TRP A 54 7.21 -16.43 -5.11
N THR A 55 6.19 -16.33 -5.96
CA THR A 55 6.24 -16.81 -7.34
C THR A 55 7.18 -15.99 -8.22
N CYS A 56 7.23 -14.67 -8.03
CA CYS A 56 8.05 -13.78 -8.84
C CYS A 56 9.43 -13.51 -8.22
N GLY A 57 9.69 -13.95 -6.99
CA GLY A 57 10.97 -13.73 -6.31
C GLY A 57 11.26 -12.25 -6.05
N VAL A 58 10.23 -11.46 -5.69
CA VAL A 58 10.33 -10.01 -5.49
C VAL A 58 10.08 -9.63 -4.03
N SER A 59 10.56 -8.46 -3.63
CA SER A 59 10.31 -7.95 -2.27
C SER A 59 8.81 -7.76 -2.00
N PRO A 60 8.36 -7.85 -0.74
CA PRO A 60 6.96 -7.60 -0.39
C PRO A 60 6.46 -6.22 -0.82
N GLY A 61 7.34 -5.21 -0.87
CA GLY A 61 7.00 -3.87 -1.35
C GLY A 61 6.69 -3.85 -2.84
N ARG A 62 7.53 -4.51 -3.66
CA ARG A 62 7.30 -4.64 -5.10
C ARG A 62 6.10 -5.53 -5.40
N ALA A 63 5.90 -6.61 -4.66
CA ALA A 63 4.73 -7.48 -4.79
C ALA A 63 3.42 -6.70 -4.59
N ARG A 64 3.32 -5.89 -3.54
CA ARG A 64 2.17 -5.00 -3.30
C ARG A 64 1.91 -4.06 -4.48
N ARG A 65 2.97 -3.47 -5.04
CA ARG A 65 2.85 -2.59 -6.22
C ARG A 65 2.37 -3.35 -7.46
N LEU A 66 2.94 -4.50 -7.75
CA LEU A 66 2.55 -5.35 -8.89
C LEU A 66 1.07 -5.75 -8.79
N VAL A 67 0.62 -6.16 -7.60
CA VAL A 67 -0.80 -6.49 -7.37
C VAL A 67 -1.69 -5.25 -7.50
N ALA A 68 -1.28 -4.09 -6.97
CA ALA A 68 -2.04 -2.85 -7.11
C ALA A 68 -2.18 -2.42 -8.59
N MET A 69 -1.10 -2.50 -9.37
CA MET A 69 -1.15 -2.22 -10.81
C MET A 69 -2.03 -3.22 -11.55
N ALA A 70 -1.92 -4.51 -11.23
CA ALA A 70 -2.74 -5.56 -11.84
C ALA A 70 -4.24 -5.34 -11.63
N ARG A 71 -4.63 -4.84 -10.45
CA ARG A 71 -6.01 -4.45 -10.14
C ARG A 71 -6.47 -3.19 -10.89
N ARG A 72 -5.58 -2.21 -11.09
CA ARG A 72 -5.95 -0.86 -11.55
C ARG A 72 -5.79 -0.60 -13.04
N LEU A 73 -4.85 -1.27 -13.73
CA LEU A 73 -4.59 -1.04 -15.15
C LEU A 73 -5.78 -1.36 -16.06
N GLY A 74 -6.82 -2.04 -15.57
CA GLY A 74 -8.09 -2.24 -16.30
C GLY A 74 -8.79 -0.92 -16.65
N GLU A 75 -8.61 0.09 -15.81
CA GLU A 75 -9.26 1.39 -15.92
C GLU A 75 -8.35 2.46 -16.56
N LEU A 76 -7.12 2.07 -16.93
CA LEU A 76 -6.07 2.96 -17.43
C LEU A 76 -5.51 2.42 -18.78
N PRO A 77 -6.31 2.42 -19.86
CA PRO A 77 -5.95 1.82 -21.14
C PRO A 77 -4.70 2.45 -21.79
N GLU A 78 -4.50 3.77 -21.69
CA GLU A 78 -3.35 4.47 -22.28
C GLU A 78 -2.08 4.17 -21.49
N THR A 79 -2.14 4.19 -20.16
CA THR A 79 -1.00 3.80 -19.31
C THR A 79 -0.64 2.33 -19.51
N ARG A 80 -1.64 1.44 -19.63
CA ARG A 80 -1.43 0.01 -19.93
C ARG A 80 -0.72 -0.16 -21.27
N ALA A 81 -1.24 0.46 -22.33
CA ALA A 81 -0.67 0.35 -23.66
C ALA A 81 0.79 0.83 -23.70
N ALA A 82 1.09 1.95 -23.03
CA ALA A 82 2.45 2.48 -22.94
C ALA A 82 3.42 1.56 -22.17
N LEU A 83 2.96 0.88 -21.11
CA LEU A 83 3.75 -0.13 -20.41
C LEU A 83 4.00 -1.37 -21.29
N GLU A 84 2.97 -1.85 -21.98
CA GLU A 84 3.07 -3.02 -22.88
C GLU A 84 3.97 -2.74 -24.09
N ALA A 85 4.00 -1.50 -24.58
CA ALA A 85 4.91 -1.03 -25.61
C ALA A 85 6.35 -0.80 -25.09
N GLY A 86 6.58 -0.85 -23.78
CA GLY A 86 7.87 -0.60 -23.15
C GLY A 86 8.25 0.88 -23.01
N GLU A 87 7.33 1.79 -23.34
CA GLU A 87 7.52 3.25 -23.28
C GLU A 87 7.52 3.78 -21.85
N LEU A 88 6.74 3.16 -20.94
CA LEU A 88 6.71 3.50 -19.52
C LEU A 88 7.28 2.37 -18.67
N GLY A 89 8.08 2.75 -17.67
CA GLY A 89 8.60 1.81 -16.68
C GLY A 89 7.62 1.48 -15.56
N GLU A 90 7.85 0.33 -14.89
CA GLU A 90 7.03 -0.17 -13.77
C GLU A 90 6.84 0.88 -12.65
N ASP A 91 7.88 1.67 -12.38
CA ASP A 91 7.85 2.70 -11.33
C ASP A 91 7.00 3.90 -11.74
N GLN A 92 7.03 4.32 -13.01
CA GLN A 92 6.17 5.40 -13.51
C GLN A 92 4.70 4.97 -13.47
N VAL A 93 4.42 3.75 -13.95
CA VAL A 93 3.06 3.20 -13.94
C VAL A 93 2.53 3.05 -12.52
N ALA A 94 3.36 2.61 -11.56
CA ALA A 94 2.94 2.53 -10.16
C ALA A 94 2.54 3.89 -9.58
N VAL A 95 3.18 4.99 -10.00
CA VAL A 95 2.81 6.35 -9.58
C VAL A 95 1.46 6.76 -10.18
N ILE A 96 1.23 6.51 -11.47
CA ILE A 96 -0.07 6.79 -12.14
C ILE A 96 -1.18 5.97 -11.47
N CYS A 97 -0.95 4.66 -11.33
CA CYS A 97 -1.80 3.71 -10.60
C CYS A 97 -1.91 4.01 -9.10
N HIS A 98 -1.31 5.08 -8.57
CA HIS A 98 -1.58 5.53 -7.22
C HIS A 98 -2.39 6.83 -7.23
N HIS A 99 -2.01 7.80 -8.06
CA HIS A 99 -2.51 9.17 -7.95
C HIS A 99 -3.56 9.57 -8.99
N THR A 100 -3.65 8.91 -10.15
CA THR A 100 -4.41 9.42 -11.30
C THR A 100 -5.79 8.79 -11.43
N PRO A 101 -6.90 9.55 -11.32
CA PRO A 101 -8.23 9.06 -11.66
C PRO A 101 -8.30 8.61 -13.12
N SER A 102 -9.12 7.61 -13.45
CA SER A 102 -9.19 7.02 -14.79
C SER A 102 -9.51 8.02 -15.90
N ALA A 103 -10.29 9.06 -15.61
CA ALA A 103 -10.61 10.13 -16.55
C ALA A 103 -9.38 10.93 -17.05
N TYR A 104 -8.26 10.86 -16.33
CA TYR A 104 -7.02 11.59 -16.65
C TYR A 104 -5.87 10.65 -17.08
N ASP A 105 -6.20 9.42 -17.45
CA ASP A 105 -5.21 8.41 -17.85
C ASP A 105 -4.33 8.88 -19.01
N ALA A 106 -4.95 9.40 -20.08
CA ALA A 106 -4.25 9.86 -21.27
C ALA A 106 -3.25 10.98 -20.96
N GLU A 107 -3.67 11.99 -20.20
CA GLU A 107 -2.83 13.12 -19.79
C GLU A 107 -1.69 12.66 -18.89
N ALA A 108 -1.95 11.75 -17.95
CA ALA A 108 -0.92 11.21 -17.08
C ALA A 108 0.13 10.39 -17.85
N ALA A 109 -0.29 9.58 -18.84
CA ALA A 109 0.61 8.82 -19.70
C ALA A 109 1.51 9.74 -20.54
N ILE A 110 0.97 10.85 -21.07
CA ILE A 110 1.75 11.87 -21.78
C ILE A 110 2.81 12.48 -20.87
N VAL A 111 2.42 12.93 -19.68
CA VAL A 111 3.37 13.54 -18.72
C VAL A 111 4.44 12.53 -18.29
N ALA A 112 4.07 11.26 -18.11
CA ALA A 112 5.00 10.23 -17.67
C ALA A 112 6.13 9.98 -18.66
N ARG A 113 5.88 9.99 -19.98
CA ARG A 113 6.92 9.80 -21.00
C ARG A 113 8.04 10.83 -20.93
N GLU A 114 7.71 12.05 -20.54
CA GLU A 114 8.65 13.18 -20.50
C GLU A 114 9.21 13.47 -19.10
N ALA A 115 8.78 12.71 -18.09
CA ALA A 115 9.09 12.99 -16.69
C ALA A 115 9.84 11.84 -16.01
N THR A 116 10.85 12.20 -15.20
CA THR A 116 11.42 11.24 -14.24
C THR A 116 10.36 10.82 -13.22
N VAL A 117 10.50 9.63 -12.62
CA VAL A 117 9.59 9.11 -11.59
C VAL A 117 9.34 10.13 -10.47
N GLY A 118 10.40 10.81 -10.00
CA GLY A 118 10.27 11.82 -8.94
C GLY A 118 9.57 13.12 -9.37
N GLN A 119 9.69 13.51 -10.64
CA GLN A 119 8.90 14.62 -11.21
C GLN A 119 7.43 14.21 -11.36
N LEU A 120 7.18 13.04 -11.92
CA LEU A 120 5.84 12.48 -12.09
C LEU A 120 5.12 12.39 -10.73
N GLN A 121 5.78 11.85 -9.71
CA GLN A 121 5.24 11.77 -8.36
C GLN A 121 4.90 13.15 -7.79
N ARG A 122 5.78 14.13 -7.97
CA ARG A 122 5.54 15.52 -7.49
C ARG A 122 4.36 16.18 -8.21
N ILE A 123 4.23 15.94 -9.52
CA ILE A 123 3.15 16.50 -10.34
C ILE A 123 1.82 15.87 -9.91
N LEU A 124 1.70 14.55 -10.00
CA LEU A 124 0.42 13.85 -9.80
C LEU A 124 -0.05 13.87 -8.34
N SER A 125 0.86 13.88 -7.35
CA SER A 125 0.46 13.96 -5.93
C SER A 125 -0.09 15.33 -5.51
N ARG A 126 0.21 16.40 -6.27
CA ARG A 126 -0.21 17.77 -5.97
C ARG A 126 -1.28 18.28 -6.92
N TYR A 127 -1.50 17.57 -8.03
CA TYR A 127 -2.51 17.92 -9.00
C TYR A 127 -3.89 17.72 -8.38
N ARG A 128 -4.73 18.74 -8.51
CA ARG A 128 -6.15 18.63 -8.17
C ARG A 128 -6.84 18.20 -9.46
N PHE A 129 -7.17 16.92 -9.52
CA PHE A 129 -8.04 16.42 -10.58
C PHE A 129 -9.43 16.99 -10.35
N ASP A 130 -10.00 17.60 -11.38
CA ASP A 130 -11.40 18.01 -11.30
C ASP A 130 -12.24 16.72 -11.28
N GLU A 131 -13.27 16.66 -10.44
CA GLU A 131 -14.17 15.51 -10.45
C GLU A 131 -14.88 15.46 -11.81
N PRO A 132 -14.77 14.35 -12.57
CA PRO A 132 -15.55 14.21 -13.79
C PRO A 132 -17.02 14.08 -13.42
N GLU A 133 -17.86 14.92 -14.02
CA GLU A 133 -19.32 14.80 -13.96
C GLU A 133 -19.77 13.59 -14.78
N SER A 134 -19.83 12.39 -14.19
CA SER A 134 -20.64 11.25 -14.65
C SER A 134 -20.51 10.07 -13.65
N ALA A 135 -21.55 9.34 -13.23
CA ALA A 135 -22.91 9.21 -13.73
C ALA A 135 -23.87 8.85 -12.58
N GLN A 136 -24.92 9.64 -12.40
CA GLN A 136 -26.13 9.12 -11.75
C GLN A 136 -26.74 8.07 -12.69
N PRO A 137 -26.96 6.82 -12.26
CA PRO A 137 -27.66 5.86 -13.09
C PRO A 137 -29.10 6.35 -13.33
N PRO A 138 -29.63 6.23 -14.56
CA PRO A 138 -30.99 6.67 -14.87
C PRO A 138 -31.99 5.79 -14.13
N SER A 139 -32.90 6.43 -13.38
CA SER A 139 -34.08 5.79 -12.85
C SER A 139 -34.93 5.23 -13.99
N ALA A 140 -34.99 3.91 -14.10
CA ALA A 140 -35.91 3.22 -14.99
C ALA A 140 -36.96 2.50 -14.14
N GLU A 141 -38.14 3.13 -14.06
CA GLU A 141 -39.38 2.55 -13.56
C GLU A 141 -39.76 1.31 -14.39
N GLY A 142 -40.27 0.28 -13.71
CA GLY A 142 -41.30 -0.60 -14.28
C GLY A 142 -40.89 -2.03 -14.64
N ARG A 143 -40.66 -2.89 -13.64
CA ARG A 143 -41.00 -4.33 -13.74
C ARG A 143 -41.30 -4.90 -12.34
N PRO A 144 -42.42 -5.60 -12.11
CA PRO A 144 -42.73 -6.15 -10.79
C PRO A 144 -41.98 -7.49 -10.60
N GLU A 145 -41.18 -7.57 -9.55
CA GLU A 145 -40.63 -8.82 -9.01
C GLU A 145 -41.53 -9.34 -7.87
N PRO A 146 -41.73 -10.66 -7.69
CA PRO A 146 -42.45 -11.21 -6.55
C PRO A 146 -41.59 -11.18 -5.27
N GLU A 147 -42.26 -10.89 -4.16
CA GLU A 147 -41.77 -10.69 -2.80
C GLU A 147 -41.04 -11.91 -2.19
N GLU A 148 -39.84 -11.68 -1.64
CA GLU A 148 -39.25 -12.43 -0.52
C GLU A 148 -38.58 -11.46 0.46
N PRO A 149 -38.54 -11.75 1.78
CA PRO A 149 -38.65 -10.73 2.84
C PRO A 149 -37.33 -10.00 3.14
N GLU A 150 -37.48 -8.72 3.48
CA GLU A 150 -36.41 -7.78 3.89
C GLU A 150 -35.70 -8.21 5.18
N PRO A 151 -34.36 -8.17 5.22
CA PRO A 151 -33.62 -7.70 6.38
C PRO A 151 -33.16 -6.26 6.12
N GLU A 152 -33.49 -5.38 7.07
CA GLU A 152 -33.10 -3.97 7.19
C GLU A 152 -31.75 -3.62 6.55
N ALA A 153 -31.79 -2.67 5.63
CA ALA A 153 -30.62 -2.03 5.04
C ALA A 153 -29.80 -1.34 6.14
N ALA A 154 -28.64 -1.92 6.46
CA ALA A 154 -27.56 -1.16 7.06
C ALA A 154 -26.94 -0.30 5.94
N GLU A 155 -27.06 1.02 6.07
CA GLU A 155 -26.30 1.99 5.28
C GLU A 155 -24.83 1.55 5.22
N PRO A 156 -24.16 1.53 4.05
CA PRO A 156 -22.73 1.29 4.02
C PRO A 156 -22.05 2.45 4.75
N ALA A 157 -21.66 2.21 6.00
CA ALA A 157 -20.82 3.11 6.76
C ALA A 157 -19.57 3.38 5.93
N GLU A 158 -19.35 4.64 5.54
CA GLU A 158 -18.09 5.08 4.97
C GLU A 158 -16.97 4.59 5.92
N PRO A 159 -15.99 3.79 5.46
CA PRO A 159 -14.94 3.35 6.35
C PRO A 159 -14.15 4.59 6.77
N GLU A 160 -14.35 5.03 8.02
CA GLU A 160 -13.53 6.06 8.62
C GLU A 160 -12.05 5.70 8.41
N PRO A 161 -11.17 6.66 8.04
CA PRO A 161 -9.78 6.38 7.69
C PRO A 161 -8.94 6.09 8.93
N ARG A 162 -9.34 5.09 9.72
CA ARG A 162 -8.64 4.54 10.87
C ARG A 162 -8.24 3.10 10.57
N ARG A 163 -6.95 2.77 10.67
CA ARG A 163 -6.46 1.40 10.49
C ARG A 163 -5.18 1.19 11.28
N VAL A 164 -5.11 0.08 12.01
CA VAL A 164 -3.87 -0.41 12.63
C VAL A 164 -3.53 -1.76 12.02
N SER A 165 -2.27 -1.96 11.65
CA SER A 165 -1.74 -3.23 11.17
C SER A 165 -0.42 -3.53 11.85
N PHE A 166 -0.17 -4.80 12.12
CA PHE A 166 1.09 -5.29 12.65
C PHE A 166 1.53 -6.54 11.90
N GLY A 167 2.82 -6.81 11.90
CA GLY A 167 3.43 -7.96 11.23
C GLY A 167 4.92 -8.03 11.50
N PHE A 168 5.63 -8.83 10.72
CA PHE A 168 7.09 -8.94 10.81
C PHE A 168 7.73 -8.46 9.51
N THR A 169 8.94 -7.92 9.60
CA THR A 169 9.81 -7.65 8.46
C THR A 169 10.43 -8.96 7.97
N ASP A 170 11.03 -8.93 6.79
CA ASP A 170 11.77 -10.07 6.23
C ASP A 170 12.98 -10.46 7.11
N GLU A 171 13.52 -9.50 7.89
CA GLU A 171 14.56 -9.72 8.91
C GLU A 171 14.02 -10.23 10.27
N GLY A 172 12.72 -10.55 10.37
CA GLY A 172 12.09 -11.05 11.59
C GLY A 172 11.80 -10.00 12.66
N GLN A 173 11.96 -8.70 12.36
CA GLN A 173 11.64 -7.62 13.29
C GLN A 173 10.13 -7.34 13.28
N TRP A 174 9.52 -7.13 14.44
CA TRP A 174 8.11 -6.76 14.50
C TRP A 174 7.90 -5.32 14.01
N ARG A 175 6.87 -5.11 13.20
CA ARG A 175 6.48 -3.81 12.64
C ARG A 175 5.02 -3.52 12.94
N LEU A 176 4.72 -2.30 13.35
CA LEU A 176 3.38 -1.74 13.46
C LEU A 176 3.23 -0.50 12.58
N SER A 177 2.06 -0.34 11.96
CA SER A 177 1.65 0.85 11.22
C SER A 177 0.22 1.22 11.59
N ALA A 178 0.00 2.49 11.90
CA ALA A 178 -1.30 3.05 12.27
C ALA A 178 -1.62 4.28 11.40
N LEU A 179 -2.86 4.36 10.92
CA LEU A 179 -3.48 5.53 10.31
C LEU A 179 -4.64 5.92 11.23
N LEU A 180 -4.63 7.14 11.76
CA LEU A 180 -5.63 7.64 12.71
C LEU A 180 -6.03 9.06 12.33
N PRO A 181 -7.27 9.49 12.63
CA PRO A 181 -7.66 10.90 12.62
C PRO A 181 -6.72 11.77 13.47
N PRO A 182 -6.52 13.05 13.15
CA PRO A 182 -5.52 13.90 13.81
C PRO A 182 -5.68 14.03 15.33
N ASP A 183 -6.91 14.05 15.83
CA ASP A 183 -7.25 14.12 17.25
C ASP A 183 -6.89 12.82 18.00
N GLU A 184 -7.16 11.65 17.40
CA GLU A 184 -6.76 10.35 17.93
C GLU A 184 -5.25 10.12 17.84
N ALA A 185 -4.61 10.55 16.75
CA ALA A 185 -3.16 10.51 16.59
C ALA A 185 -2.46 11.35 17.68
N ALA A 186 -2.98 12.55 17.98
CA ALA A 186 -2.45 13.40 19.04
C ALA A 186 -2.54 12.73 20.42
N LEU A 187 -3.57 11.93 20.67
CA LEU A 187 -3.68 11.15 21.91
C LEU A 187 -2.58 10.08 22.00
N VAL A 188 -2.34 9.33 20.91
CA VAL A 188 -1.30 8.29 20.85
C VAL A 188 0.09 8.89 20.97
N GLU A 189 0.37 9.99 20.28
CA GLU A 189 1.65 10.71 20.38
C GLU A 189 1.92 11.19 21.82
N ARG A 190 0.90 11.74 22.49
CA ARG A 190 1.01 12.15 23.89
C ARG A 190 1.29 10.96 24.81
N ALA A 191 0.64 9.82 24.61
CA ALA A 191 0.86 8.63 25.40
C ALA A 191 2.29 8.08 25.22
N LEU A 192 2.78 8.01 23.98
CA LEU A 192 4.16 7.62 23.68
C LEU A 192 5.17 8.61 24.27
N ALA A 193 4.91 9.92 24.19
CA ALA A 193 5.78 10.93 24.77
C ALA A 193 5.85 10.80 26.30
N ALA A 194 4.72 10.57 26.96
CA ALA A 194 4.65 10.35 28.40
C ALA A 194 5.41 9.07 28.82
N ALA A 195 5.23 7.96 28.10
CA ALA A 195 5.96 6.72 28.34
C ALA A 195 7.48 6.91 28.17
N ARG A 196 7.89 7.62 27.11
CA ARG A 196 9.30 7.95 26.87
C ARG A 196 9.90 8.79 28.00
N GLN A 197 9.15 9.78 28.48
CA GLN A 197 9.58 10.64 29.57
C GLN A 197 9.67 9.88 30.90
N ALA A 198 8.77 8.92 31.15
CA ALA A 198 8.83 8.07 32.34
C ALA A 198 10.10 7.23 32.40
N ILE A 199 10.54 6.66 31.26
CA ILE A 199 11.82 5.93 31.15
C ILE A 199 12.98 6.89 31.43
N PHE A 200 12.99 8.05 30.77
CA PHE A 200 14.05 9.03 30.91
C PHE A 200 14.16 9.61 32.35
N GLY A 201 13.02 9.77 33.03
CA GLY A 201 12.95 10.24 34.42
C GLY A 201 13.32 9.18 35.46
N GLY A 202 13.23 7.89 35.13
CA GLY A 202 13.64 6.77 35.99
C GLY A 202 15.15 6.49 35.99
N ASP A 203 15.85 6.85 34.91
CA ASP A 203 17.31 6.63 34.75
C ASP A 203 18.19 7.75 35.32
N ALA A 204 17.60 8.81 35.89
CA ALA A 204 18.36 9.96 36.41
C ALA A 204 19.22 9.65 37.67
N ASP A 205 19.05 8.47 38.29
CA ASP A 205 19.84 8.00 39.44
C ASP A 205 21.03 7.11 39.07
N SER A 206 21.25 6.82 37.77
CA SER A 206 22.32 5.93 37.30
C SER A 206 23.48 6.73 36.70
N ALA A 207 24.67 6.63 37.31
CA ALA A 207 25.89 7.35 36.94
C ALA A 207 26.58 6.84 35.66
N ASP A 208 25.84 6.32 34.69
CA ASP A 208 26.35 5.87 33.40
C ASP A 208 25.76 6.71 32.25
N THR A 209 26.47 6.81 31.13
CA THR A 209 26.08 7.66 30.00
C THR A 209 24.66 7.34 29.57
N PRO A 210 23.70 8.29 29.56
CA PRO A 210 22.29 7.97 29.35
C PRO A 210 22.13 7.32 27.98
N ALA A 211 21.73 6.05 27.96
CA ALA A 211 21.36 5.37 26.73
C ALA A 211 20.25 6.21 26.07
N LYS A 212 20.38 6.47 24.76
CA LYS A 212 19.39 7.28 24.04
C LYS A 212 18.05 6.52 24.01
N VAL A 213 17.12 6.89 24.88
CA VAL A 213 15.75 6.35 24.90
C VAL A 213 15.07 6.63 23.56
N SER A 214 14.74 5.58 22.83
CA SER A 214 14.09 5.62 21.52
C SER A 214 12.56 5.63 21.64
N TRP A 215 11.88 5.85 20.52
CA TRP A 215 10.42 5.70 20.45
C TRP A 215 9.97 4.24 20.50
N ALA A 216 10.85 3.29 20.14
CA ALA A 216 10.56 1.87 20.30
C ALA A 216 10.48 1.49 21.79
N ASP A 217 11.39 2.02 22.61
CA ASP A 217 11.39 1.81 24.06
C ASP A 217 10.12 2.38 24.70
N ALA A 218 9.70 3.57 24.25
CA ALA A 218 8.47 4.21 24.70
C ALA A 218 7.21 3.40 24.35
N LEU A 219 7.16 2.82 23.15
CA LEU A 219 6.04 1.97 22.72
C LEU A 219 5.97 0.68 23.55
N VAL A 220 7.11 0.04 23.82
CA VAL A 220 7.18 -1.16 24.65
C VAL A 220 6.77 -0.84 26.09
N ALA A 221 7.28 0.24 26.69
CA ALA A 221 6.90 0.64 28.04
C ALA A 221 5.42 1.02 28.16
N LEU A 222 4.84 1.65 27.14
CA LEU A 222 3.41 1.93 27.09
C LEU A 222 2.59 0.63 27.10
N ALA A 223 2.99 -0.37 26.30
CA ALA A 223 2.35 -1.67 26.26
C ALA A 223 2.52 -2.44 27.59
N ASP A 224 3.71 -2.41 28.17
CA ASP A 224 4.01 -3.06 29.45
C ASP A 224 3.21 -2.44 30.60
N THR A 225 3.12 -1.10 30.64
CA THR A 225 2.29 -0.38 31.62
C THR A 225 0.81 -0.73 31.47
N TYR A 226 0.32 -0.83 30.23
CA TYR A 226 -1.06 -1.21 29.97
C TYR A 226 -1.35 -2.67 30.37
N LEU A 227 -0.41 -3.58 30.15
CA LEU A 227 -0.53 -4.99 30.54
C LEU A 227 -0.34 -5.23 32.04
N GLY A 228 0.48 -4.41 32.70
CA GLY A 228 0.72 -4.43 34.14
C GLY A 228 -0.39 -3.77 34.97
N GLY A 229 -1.29 -3.01 34.33
CA GLY A 229 -2.48 -2.45 34.96
C GLY A 229 -3.63 -3.46 35.02
N GLU A 230 -3.99 -3.93 36.22
CA GLU A 230 -5.25 -4.67 36.44
C GLU A 230 -6.45 -3.77 36.10
N GLY A 231 -7.14 -4.01 34.97
CA GLY A 231 -8.43 -3.37 34.70
C GLY A 231 -8.80 -3.19 33.23
N VAL A 232 -9.46 -4.19 32.67
CA VAL A 232 -9.99 -4.27 31.31
C VAL A 232 -11.02 -3.15 30.99
N ALA A 233 -10.94 -2.58 29.79
CA ALA A 233 -12.14 -2.33 28.97
C ALA A 233 -12.10 -3.23 27.73
N ARG A 234 -13.00 -4.22 27.68
CA ARG A 234 -13.26 -5.12 26.54
C ARG A 234 -14.77 -5.23 26.38
N PRO A 235 -15.23 -5.29 25.13
CA PRO A 235 -15.97 -6.45 24.62
C PRO A 235 -15.38 -6.90 23.27
N HIS A 236 -15.63 -8.05 22.65
CA HIS A 236 -15.84 -9.48 22.94
C HIS A 236 -15.32 -10.09 21.60
N HIS A 237 -14.32 -10.97 21.53
CA HIS A 237 -14.44 -12.42 21.49
C HIS A 237 -13.03 -13.02 21.38
N ASP A 238 -12.81 -14.03 22.21
CA ASP A 238 -11.75 -15.02 22.29
C ASP A 238 -10.27 -14.68 22.46
N ARG A 239 -9.73 -15.42 23.42
CA ARG A 239 -8.40 -15.36 24.03
C ARG A 239 -7.61 -16.59 23.59
N HIS A 240 -6.29 -16.40 23.66
CA HIS A 240 -5.20 -17.38 23.62
C HIS A 240 -4.65 -17.73 22.22
N LEU A 241 -3.49 -17.16 21.89
CA LEU A 241 -2.54 -17.74 20.97
C LEU A 241 -1.17 -17.80 21.66
N VAL A 242 -0.78 -19.01 22.04
CA VAL A 242 0.61 -19.37 22.38
C VAL A 242 1.29 -19.70 21.07
N LEU A 243 2.26 -18.89 20.63
CA LEU A 243 3.03 -19.14 19.42
C LEU A 243 4.30 -19.92 19.76
N PHE A 244 4.28 -21.24 19.49
CA PHE A 244 5.50 -22.03 19.33
C PHE A 244 6.17 -21.66 18.00
N HIS A 245 7.48 -21.43 18.02
CA HIS A 245 8.31 -21.38 16.82
C HIS A 245 8.95 -22.76 16.63
N LEU A 246 8.80 -23.34 15.44
CA LEU A 246 9.61 -24.45 14.92
C LEU A 246 10.36 -23.95 13.69
#